data_AF-A0A7C9AP19-F1
#
_entry.id   AF-A0A7C9AP19-F1
#
_cell.length_a   1.000
_cell.length_b   1.000
_cell.length_c   1.000
_cell.angle_alpha   90.00
_cell.angle_beta   90.00
_cell.angle_gamma   90.00
#
_symmetry.space_group_name_H-M   'P 1'
#
loop_
_entity.id
_entity.type
_entity.pdbx_description
1 polymer ?
#
loop_
_entity_poly.entity_id
_entity_poly.type
_entity_poly.pdbx_seq_one_letter_code
_entity_poly.pdbx_strand_id
1 'polypeptide(L)'
;CSSDLTASASSLHPSFSEQNQLNNGQVVDQNDIISSDNAPSPNCSEISCSKDALSVRLDISFKSPSHTGLQTTELVKQLTDQFPAAIPLAVVLKQFLADRSLDQSYSGGLSSYCLVLLITRFLQHEHHHGRPINQNLGSLLMDFFYFFGNVFDPRQMRISIQGSGFYINRER
;
A
#
# COMPACT_ATOMS: atom_id res chain seq x y z
N CYS A 1 -19.55 49.04 12.68
CA CYS A 1 -19.48 50.32 11.98
C CYS A 1 -18.10 50.43 11.33
N SER A 2 -18.09 50.46 9.99
CA SER A 2 -17.19 51.15 9.02
C SER A 2 -15.68 51.20 9.31
N SER A 3 -14.73 50.98 8.39
CA SER A 3 -14.66 51.10 6.92
C SER A 3 -13.29 50.54 6.48
N ASP A 4 -13.19 49.61 5.52
CA ASP A 4 -12.94 49.76 4.06
C ASP A 4 -11.57 50.30 3.60
N LEU A 5 -10.89 49.53 2.73
CA LEU A 5 -10.07 49.91 1.54
C LEU A 5 -9.44 48.61 0.96
N THR A 6 -10.10 47.88 0.05
CA THR A 6 -10.12 47.97 -1.43
C THR A 6 -8.78 47.80 -2.16
N ALA A 7 -8.69 46.74 -2.99
CA ALA A 7 -8.28 46.83 -4.41
C ALA A 7 -8.55 45.49 -5.14
N SER A 8 -9.36 45.58 -6.18
CA SER A 8 -9.83 44.53 -7.08
C SER A 8 -8.98 44.46 -8.36
N ALA A 9 -8.94 43.28 -8.99
CA ALA A 9 -9.09 43.06 -10.45
C ALA A 9 -8.97 41.53 -10.71
N SER A 10 -10.05 40.78 -10.95
CA SER A 10 -10.72 40.53 -12.25
C SER A 10 -9.71 40.11 -13.33
N SER A 11 -9.73 38.88 -13.84
CA SER A 11 -10.54 38.39 -14.98
C SER A 11 -9.95 37.02 -15.42
N LEU A 12 -10.61 36.01 -16.00
CA LEU A 12 -11.91 35.78 -16.61
C LEU A 12 -12.06 34.23 -16.77
N HIS A 13 -13.29 33.75 -16.68
CA HIS A 13 -13.79 32.38 -16.91
C HIS A 13 -13.61 31.92 -18.39
N PRO A 14 -13.85 30.64 -18.81
CA PRO A 14 -15.13 29.97 -18.57
C PRO A 14 -15.12 28.45 -18.31
N SER A 15 -15.92 28.10 -17.29
CA SER A 15 -16.87 26.98 -17.23
C SER A 15 -17.38 26.47 -18.58
N PHE A 16 -17.35 25.14 -18.77
CA PHE A 16 -18.25 24.45 -19.66
C PHE A 16 -19.14 23.49 -18.87
N SER A 17 -20.42 23.79 -18.92
CA SER A 17 -21.54 22.97 -18.51
C SER A 17 -22.29 22.57 -19.78
N GLU A 18 -22.47 21.27 -20.01
CA GLU A 18 -23.45 20.77 -20.98
C GLU A 18 -24.36 19.76 -20.28
N GLN A 19 -25.65 20.12 -20.24
CA GLN A 19 -26.76 19.22 -20.02
C GLN A 19 -27.25 18.75 -21.40
N ASN A 20 -27.57 17.47 -21.54
CA ASN A 20 -28.64 17.04 -22.45
C ASN A 20 -29.33 15.79 -21.91
N GLN A 21 -30.66 15.85 -21.88
CA GLN A 21 -31.57 14.80 -21.43
C GLN A 21 -32.08 13.96 -22.60
N LEU A 22 -32.34 12.67 -22.29
CA LEU A 22 -33.38 11.75 -22.80
C LEU A 22 -33.38 11.36 -24.29
N ASN A 23 -33.18 10.05 -24.54
CA ASN A 23 -34.28 9.24 -25.06
C ASN A 23 -34.15 7.72 -24.79
N ASN A 24 -35.22 7.18 -24.22
CA ASN A 24 -35.80 5.83 -24.27
C ASN A 24 -34.94 4.58 -24.55
N GLY A 25 -34.88 3.74 -23.51
CA GLY A 25 -35.46 2.38 -23.54
C GLY A 25 -34.74 1.32 -24.36
N GLN A 26 -34.05 0.41 -23.66
CA GLN A 26 -34.50 -0.98 -23.52
C GLN A 26 -33.67 -1.69 -22.44
N VAL A 27 -34.38 -2.31 -21.50
CA VAL A 27 -33.84 -3.33 -20.59
C VAL A 27 -33.89 -4.65 -21.34
N VAL A 28 -32.73 -5.30 -21.54
CA VAL A 28 -32.62 -6.73 -21.78
C VAL A 28 -31.38 -7.22 -21.05
N ASP A 29 -31.59 -8.07 -20.04
CA ASP A 29 -30.59 -8.96 -19.46
C ASP A 29 -30.12 -9.95 -20.52
N GLN A 30 -28.80 -10.11 -20.69
CA GLN A 30 -28.22 -11.43 -20.90
C GLN A 30 -26.69 -11.36 -20.69
N ASN A 31 -26.22 -12.11 -19.70
CA ASN A 31 -24.85 -12.64 -19.68
C ASN A 31 -24.60 -13.38 -21.00
N ASP A 32 -23.42 -13.20 -21.60
CA ASP A 32 -22.54 -14.29 -22.03
C ASP A 32 -21.31 -13.74 -22.75
N ILE A 33 -20.15 -14.11 -22.21
CA ILE A 33 -18.86 -14.00 -22.88
C ILE A 33 -18.91 -14.99 -24.04
N ILE A 34 -19.11 -14.47 -25.26
CA ILE A 34 -18.96 -15.25 -26.49
C ILE A 34 -17.69 -14.78 -27.18
N SER A 35 -16.68 -15.65 -27.14
CA SER A 35 -15.53 -15.62 -28.04
C SER A 35 -16.05 -15.57 -29.48
N SER A 36 -15.71 -14.51 -30.21
CA SER A 36 -15.94 -14.44 -31.65
C SER A 36 -14.61 -14.21 -32.34
N ASP A 37 -14.04 -15.32 -32.79
CA ASP A 37 -13.03 -15.37 -33.83
C ASP A 37 -13.58 -14.72 -35.11
N ASN A 38 -12.67 -14.05 -35.82
CA ASN A 38 -12.78 -13.52 -37.19
C ASN A 38 -13.47 -12.16 -37.37
N ALA A 39 -12.67 -11.10 -37.16
CA ALA A 39 -12.74 -9.90 -38.00
C ALA A 39 -11.31 -9.51 -38.44
N PRO A 40 -11.07 -9.18 -39.73
CA PRO A 40 -9.74 -8.84 -40.22
C PRO A 40 -9.32 -7.48 -39.65
N SER A 41 -8.26 -7.48 -38.86
CA SER A 41 -7.65 -6.29 -38.27
C SER A 41 -7.07 -5.40 -39.38
N PRO A 42 -7.17 -4.06 -39.30
CA PRO A 42 -6.47 -3.18 -40.22
C PRO A 42 -4.96 -3.27 -39.92
N ASN A 43 -4.16 -3.42 -40.96
CA ASN A 43 -2.69 -3.51 -40.91
C ASN A 43 -2.10 -2.35 -40.08
N CYS A 44 -1.82 -2.62 -38.81
CA CYS A 44 -0.86 -1.82 -38.07
C CYS A 44 0.52 -2.24 -38.56
N SER A 45 1.17 -1.34 -39.28
CA SER A 45 2.57 -1.46 -39.68
C SER A 45 3.41 -1.98 -38.50
N GLU A 46 4.09 -3.10 -38.72
CA GLU A 46 5.01 -3.74 -37.79
C GLU A 46 6.00 -2.70 -37.25
N ILE A 47 5.74 -2.19 -36.05
CA ILE A 47 6.79 -1.65 -35.21
C ILE A 47 7.51 -2.89 -34.69
N SER A 48 8.60 -3.27 -35.38
CA SER A 48 9.54 -4.27 -34.89
C SER A 48 10.27 -3.72 -33.66
N CYS A 49 9.55 -3.65 -32.54
CA CYS A 49 10.11 -3.34 -31.23
C CYS A 49 10.84 -4.58 -30.73
N SER A 50 12.13 -4.67 -31.07
CA SER A 50 13.08 -5.48 -30.33
C SER A 50 13.22 -4.90 -28.92
N LYS A 51 12.42 -5.40 -27.97
CA LYS A 51 12.54 -5.21 -26.53
C LYS A 51 11.58 -6.19 -25.84
N ASP A 52 12.10 -7.04 -24.98
CA ASP A 52 11.30 -7.85 -24.07
C ASP A 52 10.34 -6.93 -23.29
N ALA A 53 9.06 -6.90 -23.68
CA ALA A 53 8.06 -6.09 -23.02
C ALA A 53 7.73 -6.73 -21.66
N LEU A 54 8.21 -6.11 -20.57
CA LEU A 54 7.90 -6.54 -19.22
C LEU A 54 6.41 -6.28 -18.92
N SER A 55 5.62 -7.34 -18.78
CA SER A 55 4.24 -7.24 -18.30
C SER A 55 4.22 -7.02 -16.79
N VAL A 56 3.62 -5.92 -16.34
CA VAL A 56 3.50 -5.54 -14.93
C VAL A 56 2.02 -5.46 -14.56
N ARG A 57 1.62 -6.14 -13.48
CA ARG A 57 0.27 -6.01 -12.91
C ARG A 57 0.15 -4.65 -12.22
N LEU A 58 -0.89 -3.89 -12.56
CA LEU A 58 -1.17 -2.58 -12.00
C LEU A 58 -2.48 -2.62 -11.21
N ASP A 59 -2.47 -2.00 -10.03
CA ASP A 59 -3.65 -1.73 -9.22
C ASP A 59 -3.86 -0.20 -9.19
N ILE A 60 -5.07 0.26 -9.52
CA ILE A 60 -5.40 1.68 -9.65
C ILE A 60 -6.53 2.02 -8.69
N SER A 61 -6.24 2.91 -7.75
CA SER A 61 -7.20 3.40 -6.76
C SER A 61 -7.50 4.89 -6.98
N PHE A 62 -8.75 5.29 -6.74
CA PHE A 62 -9.17 6.69 -6.79
C PHE A 62 -8.93 7.39 -5.45
N LYS A 63 -8.51 8.66 -5.51
CA LYS A 63 -8.34 9.49 -4.32
C LYS A 63 -9.71 9.82 -3.72
N SER A 64 -9.91 9.43 -2.46
CA SER A 64 -11.03 9.84 -1.61
C SER A 64 -10.50 10.73 -0.46
N PRO A 65 -11.32 11.63 0.13
CA PRO A 65 -10.95 12.37 1.33
C PRO A 65 -10.51 11.47 2.51
N SER A 66 -11.02 10.24 2.58
CA SER A 66 -10.66 9.24 3.60
C SER A 66 -9.47 8.36 3.19
N HIS A 67 -8.92 8.51 1.98
CA HIS A 67 -7.85 7.66 1.48
C HIS A 67 -6.47 8.12 2.00
N THR A 68 -5.82 7.28 2.79
CA THR A 68 -4.51 7.55 3.42
C THR A 68 -3.33 6.86 2.72
N GLY A 69 -3.53 6.30 1.52
CA GLY A 69 -2.49 5.52 0.82
C GLY A 69 -1.19 6.29 0.60
N LEU A 70 -1.24 7.57 0.18
CA LEU A 70 -0.04 8.39 -0.02
C LEU A 70 0.74 8.62 1.28
N GLN A 71 0.02 8.93 2.36
CA GLN A 71 0.61 9.10 3.70
C GLN A 71 1.24 7.79 4.20
N THR A 72 0.59 6.67 3.90
CA THR A 72 1.08 5.33 4.26
C THR A 72 2.35 4.99 3.49
N THR A 73 2.40 5.29 2.18
CA THR A 73 3.61 5.10 1.36
C THR A 73 4.77 5.96 1.86
N GLU A 74 4.50 7.22 2.20
CA GLU A 74 5.52 8.11 2.78
C GLU A 74 6.03 7.60 4.12
N LEU A 75 5.14 7.16 5.01
CA LEU A 75 5.52 6.55 6.28
C LEU A 75 6.39 5.31 6.07
N VAL A 76 5.96 4.38 5.22
CA VAL A 76 6.73 3.16 4.94
C VAL A 76 8.12 3.49 4.42
N LYS A 77 8.23 4.47 3.50
CA LYS A 77 9.51 4.96 2.99
C LYS A 77 10.41 5.49 4.12
N GLN A 78 9.88 6.36 4.99
CA GLN A 78 10.62 6.89 6.13
C GLN A 78 11.11 5.78 7.08
N LEU A 79 10.28 4.77 7.34
CA LEU A 79 10.64 3.63 8.19
C LEU A 79 11.75 2.78 7.56
N THR A 80 11.69 2.53 6.25
CA THR A 80 12.74 1.77 5.55
C THR A 80 14.04 2.56 5.40
N ASP A 81 13.97 3.88 5.31
CA ASP A 81 15.15 4.76 5.30
C ASP A 81 15.80 4.80 6.70
N GLN A 82 14.99 4.84 7.76
CA GLN A 82 15.47 4.82 9.16
C GLN A 82 16.06 3.46 9.55
N PHE A 83 15.48 2.36 9.06
CA PHE A 83 15.93 1.00 9.34
C PHE A 83 16.20 0.24 8.04
N PRO A 84 17.41 0.35 7.45
CA PRO A 84 17.73 -0.31 6.19
C PRO A 84 17.56 -1.83 6.21
N ALA A 85 17.70 -2.47 7.39
CA ALA A 85 17.44 -3.90 7.59
C ALA A 85 15.98 -4.29 7.36
N ALA A 86 15.03 -3.35 7.41
CA ALA A 86 13.61 -3.63 7.23
C ALA A 86 13.30 -4.15 5.82
N ILE A 87 13.99 -3.65 4.79
CA ILE A 87 13.77 -4.06 3.39
C ILE A 87 14.09 -5.55 3.18
N PRO A 88 15.33 -6.03 3.44
CA PRO A 88 15.64 -7.45 3.23
C PRO A 88 14.82 -8.37 4.14
N LEU A 89 14.54 -7.96 5.39
CA LEU A 89 13.67 -8.73 6.27
C LEU A 89 12.25 -8.82 5.72
N ALA A 90 11.69 -7.73 5.22
CA ALA A 90 10.33 -7.71 4.65
C ALA A 90 10.23 -8.61 3.42
N VAL A 91 11.25 -8.64 2.55
CA VAL A 91 11.26 -9.53 1.38
C VAL A 91 11.22 -11.00 1.81
N VAL A 92 12.12 -11.40 2.71
CA VAL A 92 12.20 -12.80 3.18
C VAL A 92 10.94 -13.20 3.94
N LEU A 93 10.46 -12.35 4.86
CA LEU A 93 9.26 -12.62 5.65
C LEU A 93 8.00 -12.65 4.79
N LYS A 94 7.90 -11.77 3.78
CA LYS A 94 6.77 -11.77 2.86
C LYS A 94 6.74 -13.06 2.05
N GLN A 95 7.89 -13.53 1.55
CA GLN A 95 7.97 -14.83 0.87
C GLN A 95 7.59 -15.97 1.82
N PHE A 96 8.14 -15.97 3.05
CA PHE A 96 7.83 -16.97 4.06
C PHE A 96 6.33 -17.08 4.38
N LEU A 97 5.62 -15.96 4.41
CA LEU A 97 4.17 -15.92 4.61
C LEU A 97 3.41 -16.37 3.36
N ALA A 98 3.85 -15.96 2.17
CA ALA A 98 3.25 -16.36 0.90
C ALA A 98 3.33 -17.88 0.69
N ASP A 99 4.48 -18.50 0.99
CA ASP A 99 4.68 -19.96 0.90
C ASP A 99 3.74 -20.75 1.83
N ARG A 100 3.17 -20.09 2.84
CA ARG A 100 2.23 -20.66 3.82
C ARG A 100 0.80 -20.19 3.64
N SER A 101 0.52 -19.42 2.58
CA SER A 101 -0.79 -18.81 2.33
C SER A 101 -1.28 -17.89 3.46
N LEU A 102 -0.34 -17.21 4.15
CA LEU A 102 -0.60 -16.29 5.27
C LEU A 102 -0.42 -14.81 4.87
N ASP A 103 -0.21 -14.49 3.60
CA ASP A 103 0.00 -13.14 3.09
C ASP A 103 -1.30 -12.43 2.65
N GLN A 104 -2.43 -13.14 2.70
CA GLN A 104 -3.75 -12.63 2.34
C GLN A 104 -4.53 -12.17 3.58
N SER A 105 -4.68 -10.87 3.77
CA SER A 105 -5.34 -10.34 4.97
C SER A 105 -6.84 -10.62 5.03
N TYR A 106 -7.51 -10.80 3.90
CA TYR A 106 -8.96 -11.07 3.87
C TYR A 106 -9.31 -12.47 4.38
N SER A 107 -8.37 -13.44 4.31
CA SER A 107 -8.54 -14.80 4.83
C SER A 107 -7.99 -14.97 6.26
N GLY A 108 -7.63 -13.87 6.93
CA GLY A 108 -7.06 -13.89 8.28
C GLY A 108 -5.53 -13.92 8.33
N GLY A 109 -4.85 -13.76 7.19
CA GLY A 109 -3.40 -13.59 7.10
C GLY A 109 -2.91 -12.19 7.49
N LEU A 110 -1.61 -11.95 7.34
CA LEU A 110 -0.98 -10.66 7.59
C LEU A 110 -0.87 -9.85 6.30
N SER A 111 -1.38 -8.61 6.32
CA SER A 111 -1.16 -7.68 5.22
C SER A 111 0.31 -7.26 5.13
N SER A 112 0.77 -6.92 3.92
CA SER A 112 2.14 -6.43 3.70
C SER A 112 2.44 -5.18 4.56
N TYR A 113 1.47 -4.29 4.75
CA TYR A 113 1.63 -3.13 5.62
C TYR A 113 1.79 -3.53 7.09
N CYS A 114 0.93 -4.43 7.60
CA CYS A 114 1.03 -4.93 8.97
C CYS A 114 2.41 -5.55 9.23
N LEU A 115 2.90 -6.37 8.29
CA LEU A 115 4.22 -6.99 8.39
C LEU A 115 5.35 -5.95 8.52
N VAL A 116 5.32 -4.90 7.70
CA VAL A 116 6.30 -3.79 7.79
C VAL A 116 6.25 -3.12 9.16
N LEU A 117 5.06 -2.94 9.75
CA LEU A 117 4.94 -2.36 11.09
C LEU A 117 5.52 -3.28 12.17
N LEU A 118 5.31 -4.59 12.07
CA LEU A 118 5.89 -5.58 13.00
C LEU A 118 7.42 -5.56 12.94
N ILE A 119 7.98 -5.56 11.72
CA ILE A 119 9.43 -5.49 11.50
C ILE A 119 9.98 -4.19 12.06
N THR A 120 9.36 -3.06 11.73
CA THR A 120 9.76 -1.74 12.24
C THR A 120 9.77 -1.71 13.76
N ARG A 121 8.70 -2.19 14.40
CA ARG A 121 8.63 -2.22 15.86
C ARG A 121 9.74 -3.07 16.47
N PHE A 122 10.02 -4.23 15.87
CA PHE A 122 11.09 -5.11 16.31
C PHE A 122 12.46 -4.43 16.19
N LEU A 123 12.75 -3.79 15.05
CA LEU A 123 14.01 -3.07 14.86
C LEU A 123 14.14 -1.86 15.79
N GLN A 124 13.05 -1.14 16.05
CA GLN A 124 13.00 -0.12 17.09
C GLN A 124 13.37 -0.73 18.45
N HIS A 125 12.75 -1.86 18.84
CA HIS A 125 13.05 -2.53 20.11
C HIS A 125 14.54 -2.88 20.24
N GLU A 126 15.12 -3.51 19.23
CA GLU A 126 16.55 -3.87 19.22
C GLU A 126 17.44 -2.62 19.31
N HIS A 127 17.12 -1.56 18.57
CA HIS A 127 17.89 -0.31 18.61
C HIS A 127 17.92 0.34 19.99
N HIS A 128 16.81 0.31 20.74
CA HIS A 128 16.77 0.85 22.11
C HIS A 128 17.62 0.06 23.10
N HIS A 129 17.82 -1.24 22.86
CA HIS A 129 18.72 -2.08 23.65
C HIS A 129 20.21 -1.92 23.27
N GLY A 130 20.54 -0.91 22.46
CA GLY A 130 21.92 -0.59 22.07
C GLY A 130 22.53 -1.60 21.10
N ARG A 131 21.71 -2.46 20.49
CA ARG A 131 22.16 -3.43 19.50
C ARG A 131 22.39 -2.71 18.17
N PRO A 132 23.59 -2.80 17.56
CA PRO A 132 23.84 -2.14 16.29
C PRO A 132 22.93 -2.74 15.21
N ILE A 133 22.24 -1.88 14.45
CA ILE A 133 21.38 -2.29 13.31
C ILE A 133 22.21 -2.97 12.20
N ASN A 134 23.54 -2.82 12.25
CA ASN A 134 24.54 -3.44 11.38
C ASN A 134 24.81 -4.93 11.72
N GLN A 135 23.87 -5.59 12.39
CA GLN A 135 23.96 -7.01 12.72
C GLN A 135 23.73 -7.89 11.50
N ASN A 136 24.16 -9.15 11.62
CA ASN A 136 23.84 -10.18 10.64
C ASN A 136 22.32 -10.27 10.46
N LEU A 137 21.83 -10.06 9.22
CA LEU A 137 20.40 -10.13 8.89
C LEU A 137 19.77 -11.47 9.29
N GLY A 138 20.53 -12.57 9.21
CA GLY A 138 20.07 -13.88 9.66
C GLY A 138 19.76 -13.92 11.16
N SER A 139 20.58 -13.30 12.00
CA SER A 139 20.32 -13.22 13.44
C SER A 139 19.08 -12.37 13.73
N LEU A 140 18.93 -11.22 13.08
CA LEU A 140 17.73 -10.38 13.20
C LEU A 140 16.46 -11.12 12.78
N LEU A 141 16.54 -11.93 11.72
CA LEU A 141 15.42 -12.75 11.27
C LEU A 141 15.03 -13.81 12.31
N MET A 142 16.02 -14.49 12.89
CA MET A 142 15.77 -15.51 13.92
C MET A 142 15.21 -14.89 15.20
N ASP A 143 15.77 -13.75 15.62
CA ASP A 143 15.29 -13.00 16.79
C ASP A 143 13.86 -12.48 16.56
N PHE A 144 13.52 -12.04 15.34
CA PHE A 144 12.16 -11.66 14.96
C PHE A 144 11.19 -12.83 15.13
N PHE A 145 11.52 -14.00 14.59
CA PHE A 145 10.68 -15.20 14.73
C PHE A 145 10.57 -15.65 16.19
N TYR A 146 11.67 -15.58 16.94
CA TYR A 146 11.66 -15.92 18.36
C TYR A 146 10.71 -14.99 19.13
N PHE A 147 10.84 -13.68 18.93
CA PHE A 147 10.03 -12.69 19.62
C PHE A 147 8.54 -12.85 19.27
N PHE A 148 8.18 -12.87 17.99
CA PHE A 148 6.77 -12.96 17.59
C PHE A 148 6.15 -14.36 17.73
N GLY A 149 6.98 -15.41 17.82
CA GLY A 149 6.53 -16.78 18.02
C GLY A 149 6.42 -17.21 19.49
N ASN A 150 7.22 -16.62 20.39
CA ASN A 150 7.33 -17.09 21.78
C ASN A 150 7.13 -16.01 22.85
N VAL A 151 7.38 -14.74 22.54
CA VAL A 151 7.39 -13.65 23.54
C VAL A 151 6.17 -12.74 23.40
N PHE A 152 5.83 -12.37 22.16
CA PHE A 152 4.72 -11.48 21.87
C PHE A 152 3.37 -12.19 22.04
N ASP A 153 2.56 -11.72 22.99
CA ASP A 153 1.18 -12.17 23.13
C ASP A 153 0.20 -11.21 22.43
N PRO A 154 -0.37 -11.57 21.27
CA PRO A 154 -1.31 -10.71 20.55
C PRO A 154 -2.63 -10.44 21.32
N ARG A 155 -2.95 -11.24 22.35
CA ARG A 155 -4.16 -11.06 23.17
C ARG A 155 -3.94 -10.05 24.29
N GLN A 156 -2.72 -9.90 24.76
CA GLN A 156 -2.38 -8.98 25.86
C GLN A 156 -1.60 -7.77 25.39
N MET A 157 -0.95 -7.80 24.22
CA MET A 157 -0.06 -6.74 23.78
C MET A 157 -0.58 -6.01 22.54
N ARG A 158 -0.27 -4.72 22.44
CA ARG A 158 -0.46 -3.87 21.26
C ARG A 158 0.87 -3.30 20.84
N ILE A 159 0.97 -3.00 19.55
CA ILE A 159 2.17 -2.42 18.94
C ILE A 159 1.86 -0.98 18.57
N SER A 160 2.71 -0.06 19.02
CA SER A 160 2.79 1.30 18.49
C SER A 160 4.19 1.52 17.95
N ILE A 161 4.26 2.10 16.75
CA ILE A 161 5.52 2.48 16.08
C ILE A 161 5.81 3.98 16.21
N GLN A 162 4.94 4.74 16.88
CA GLN A 162 5.11 6.18 17.04
C GLN A 162 6.33 6.49 17.92
N GLY A 163 7.17 7.44 17.48
CA GLY A 163 8.39 7.82 18.18
C GLY A 163 9.37 6.64 18.30
N SER A 164 9.75 6.29 19.53
CA SER A 164 10.58 5.13 19.83
C SER A 164 9.88 3.78 19.65
N GLY A 165 8.55 3.78 19.55
CA GLY A 165 7.73 2.58 19.58
C GLY A 165 7.66 1.93 20.95
N PHE A 166 6.50 1.35 21.27
CA PHE A 166 6.25 0.71 22.56
C PHE A 166 5.32 -0.50 22.40
N TYR A 167 5.52 -1.49 23.26
CA TYR A 167 4.55 -2.56 23.47
C TYR A 167 3.64 -2.16 24.64
N ILE A 168 2.34 -2.07 24.39
CA ILE A 168 1.36 -1.61 25.38
C ILE A 168 0.52 -2.82 25.80
N ASN A 169 0.31 -3.00 27.10
CA ASN A 169 -0.63 -4.01 27.59
C ASN A 169 -2.08 -3.57 27.28
N ARG A 170 -2.92 -4.51 26.87
CA ARG A 170 -4.36 -4.31 26.72
C ARG A 170 -4.99 -4.30 28.11
N GLU A 171 -5.54 -3.16 28.52
CA GLU A 171 -6.45 -3.12 29.65
C GLU A 171 -7.72 -3.89 29.29
N ARG A 172 -8.22 -4.71 30.24
CA ARG A 172 -9.42 -5.54 30.08
C ARG A 172 -10.69 -4.72 30.28
#